data_AF-A0A2D4KDU7-F1
#
_entry.id   AF-A0A2D4KDU7-F1
#
_cell.length_a   1.000
_cell.length_b   1.000
_cell.length_c   1.000
_cell.angle_alpha   90.00
_cell.angle_beta   90.00
_cell.angle_gamma   90.00
#
_symmetry.space_group_name_H-M   'P 1'
#
loop_
_entity.id
_entity.type
_entity.pdbx_description
1 polymer ?
#
loop_
_entity_poly.entity_id
_entity_poly.type
_entity_poly.pdbx_seq_one_letter_code
_entity_poly.pdbx_strand_id
1 'polypeptide(L)'
;FKHQVAEQLGVMRSYLGMLESSLGQEAEKVQQQASEALQNERKTMARYLDQLKQMEMVLGEVQDEPQTEFLRKYCLVASRLQKILGESPPIARMDIQLPIISDEFKFQVWRKMFRAIMPALENLTFDPVTAQANLLVSEDRKRVECV
;
A
#
# COMPACT_ATOMS: atom_id res chain seq x y z
N PHE A 1 -34.50 10.79 -16.86
CA PHE A 1 -33.98 10.50 -15.51
C PHE A 1 -33.40 9.09 -15.36
N LYS A 2 -34.21 8.00 -15.33
CA LYS A 2 -33.70 6.62 -15.09
C LYS A 2 -32.57 6.19 -16.04
N HIS A 3 -32.67 6.51 -17.32
CA HIS A 3 -31.64 6.21 -18.32
C HIS A 3 -30.33 6.97 -18.06
N GLN A 4 -30.43 8.27 -17.77
CA GLN A 4 -29.29 9.14 -17.46
C GLN A 4 -28.56 8.72 -16.17
N VAL A 5 -29.31 8.30 -15.14
CA VAL A 5 -28.72 7.72 -13.93
C VAL A 5 -27.97 6.42 -14.24
N ALA A 6 -28.54 5.54 -15.08
CA ALA A 6 -27.89 4.30 -15.48
C ALA A 6 -26.59 4.54 -16.27
N GLU A 7 -26.59 5.55 -17.15
CA GLU A 7 -25.42 5.95 -17.93
C GLU A 7 -24.29 6.48 -17.03
N GLN A 8 -24.59 7.40 -16.10
CA GLN A 8 -23.61 7.92 -15.15
C GLN A 8 -23.03 6.82 -14.24
N LEU A 9 -23.87 5.87 -13.79
CA LEU A 9 -23.41 4.69 -13.05
C LEU A 9 -22.53 3.76 -13.90
N GLY A 10 -22.72 3.73 -15.22
CA GLY A 10 -21.85 3.01 -16.15
C GLY A 10 -20.45 3.63 -16.23
N VAL A 11 -20.39 4.96 -16.41
CA VAL A 11 -19.12 5.72 -16.45
C VAL A 11 -18.34 5.61 -15.14
N MET A 12 -19.03 5.61 -14.00
CA MET A 12 -18.37 5.44 -12.70
C MET A 12 -17.79 4.03 -12.53
N ARG A 13 -18.51 3.00 -12.97
CA ARG A 13 -18.01 1.61 -12.91
C ARG A 13 -16.77 1.41 -13.77
N SER A 14 -16.73 2.00 -14.96
CA SER A 14 -15.52 1.93 -15.80
C SER A 14 -14.34 2.67 -15.17
N TYR A 15 -14.56 3.84 -14.57
CA TYR A 15 -13.52 4.58 -13.84
C TYR A 15 -12.98 3.79 -12.64
N LEU A 16 -13.85 3.17 -11.85
CA LEU A 16 -13.44 2.32 -10.73
C LEU A 16 -12.65 1.10 -11.21
N GLY A 17 -13.05 0.46 -12.31
CA GLY A 17 -12.30 -0.66 -12.88
C GLY A 17 -10.90 -0.26 -13.35
N MET A 18 -10.74 0.92 -13.97
CA MET A 18 -9.41 1.44 -14.34
C MET A 18 -8.53 1.72 -13.11
N LEU A 19 -9.12 2.29 -12.05
CA LEU A 19 -8.39 2.54 -10.80
C LEU A 19 -8.00 1.26 -10.09
N GLU A 20 -8.89 0.27 -10.03
CA GLU A 20 -8.61 -1.04 -9.45
C GLU A 20 -7.45 -1.71 -10.19
N SER A 21 -7.45 -1.68 -11.52
CA SER A 21 -6.33 -2.20 -12.32
C SER A 21 -5.02 -1.45 -12.06
N SER A 22 -5.07 -0.11 -11.95
CA SER A 22 -3.89 0.72 -11.67
C SER A 22 -3.32 0.44 -10.27
N LEU A 23 -4.19 0.32 -9.26
CA LEU A 23 -3.79 -0.02 -7.90
C LEU A 23 -3.23 -1.43 -7.81
N GLY A 24 -3.82 -2.38 -8.55
CA GLY A 24 -3.29 -3.74 -8.66
C GLY A 24 -1.87 -3.77 -9.23
N GLN A 25 -1.61 -2.99 -10.29
CA GLN A 25 -0.26 -2.85 -10.87
C GLN A 25 0.73 -2.23 -9.88
N GLU A 26 0.34 -1.17 -9.16
CA GLU A 26 1.24 -0.56 -8.18
C GLU A 26 1.50 -1.49 -6.98
N ALA A 27 0.48 -2.25 -6.54
CA ALA A 27 0.65 -3.26 -5.50
C ALA A 27 1.62 -4.37 -5.93
N GLU A 28 1.48 -4.88 -7.16
CA GLU A 28 2.39 -5.90 -7.71
C GLU A 28 3.82 -5.38 -7.81
N LYS A 29 4.01 -4.14 -8.25
CA LYS A 29 5.31 -3.48 -8.32
C LYS A 29 5.95 -3.29 -6.94
N VAL A 30 5.18 -2.83 -5.93
CA VAL A 30 5.67 -2.69 -4.55
C VAL A 30 6.03 -4.06 -3.97
N GLN A 31 5.21 -5.09 -4.23
CA GLN A 31 5.51 -6.46 -3.82
C GLN A 31 6.80 -6.97 -4.47
N GLN A 32 7.00 -6.72 -5.76
CA GLN A 32 8.21 -7.13 -6.47
C GLN A 32 9.45 -6.44 -5.89
N GLN A 33 9.39 -5.12 -5.70
CA GLN A 33 10.48 -4.35 -5.08
C GLN A 33 10.82 -4.84 -3.68
N ALA A 34 9.81 -5.10 -2.85
CA ALA A 34 10.00 -5.64 -1.51
C ALA A 34 10.62 -7.04 -1.56
N SER A 35 10.16 -7.91 -2.45
CA SER A 35 10.71 -9.26 -2.64
C SER A 35 12.17 -9.21 -3.08
N GLU A 36 12.52 -8.34 -4.02
CA GLU A 36 13.89 -8.16 -4.49
C GLU A 36 14.80 -7.63 -3.39
N ALA A 37 14.35 -6.65 -2.62
CA ALA A 37 15.07 -6.12 -1.45
C ALA A 37 15.34 -7.23 -0.43
N LEU A 38 14.31 -7.98 -0.01
CA LEU A 38 14.44 -9.10 0.92
C LEU A 38 15.36 -10.19 0.39
N GLN A 39 15.31 -10.49 -0.92
CA GLN A 39 16.19 -11.49 -1.52
C GLN A 39 17.66 -11.04 -1.51
N ASN A 40 17.92 -9.75 -1.74
CA ASN A 40 19.26 -9.19 -1.68
C ASN A 40 19.80 -9.13 -0.25
N GLU A 41 18.96 -8.77 0.73
CA GLU A 41 19.30 -8.83 2.15
C GLU A 41 19.63 -10.28 2.56
N ARG A 42 18.81 -11.25 2.16
CA ARG A 42 19.04 -12.67 2.42
C ARG A 42 20.37 -13.15 1.83
N LYS A 43 20.69 -12.77 0.58
CA LYS A 43 21.98 -13.10 -0.05
C LYS A 43 23.15 -12.50 0.73
N THR A 44 23.01 -11.26 1.17
CA THR A 44 24.03 -10.57 1.97
C THR A 44 24.24 -11.26 3.30
N MET A 45 23.17 -11.59 4.04
CA MET A 45 23.24 -12.35 5.29
C MET A 45 23.85 -13.74 5.10
N ALA A 46 23.49 -14.45 4.03
CA ALA A 46 24.07 -15.76 3.73
C ALA A 46 25.58 -15.66 3.51
N ARG A 47 26.05 -14.64 2.78
CA ARG A 47 27.49 -14.39 2.59
C ARG A 47 28.21 -14.09 3.91
N TYR A 48 27.60 -13.28 4.79
CA TYR A 48 28.16 -13.00 6.11
C TYR A 48 28.26 -14.29 6.95
N LEU A 49 27.22 -15.14 6.94
CA LEU A 49 27.25 -16.43 7.63
C LEU A 49 28.34 -17.36 7.09
N ASP A 50 28.53 -17.42 5.78
CA ASP A 50 29.60 -18.23 5.18
C ASP A 50 30.99 -17.71 5.57
N GLN A 51 31.18 -16.39 5.64
CA GLN A 51 32.43 -15.80 6.13
C GLN A 51 32.70 -16.17 7.59
N LEU A 52 31.66 -16.17 8.44
CA LEU A 52 31.79 -16.57 9.84
C LEU A 52 32.14 -18.06 9.98
N LYS A 53 31.50 -18.95 9.20
CA LYS A 53 31.82 -20.38 9.20
C LYS A 53 33.25 -20.66 8.73
N GLN A 54 33.69 -19.99 7.67
CA GLN A 54 35.09 -20.09 7.22
C GLN A 54 36.05 -19.64 8.31
N MET A 55 35.69 -18.59 9.05
CA MET A 55 36.51 -18.08 10.13
C MET A 55 36.56 -19.01 11.34
N GLU A 56 35.43 -19.63 11.68
CA GLU A 56 35.35 -20.68 12.70
C GLU A 56 36.25 -21.87 12.35
N MET A 57 36.25 -22.31 11.09
CA MET A 57 37.15 -23.35 10.59
C MET A 57 38.63 -22.96 10.75
N VAL A 58 39.01 -21.75 10.32
CA VAL A 58 40.40 -21.25 10.45
C VAL A 58 40.81 -21.14 11.92
N LEU A 59 39.91 -20.74 12.81
CA LEU A 59 40.17 -20.70 14.25
C LEU A 59 40.41 -22.11 14.81
N GLY A 60 39.64 -23.11 14.36
CA GLY A 60 39.85 -24.51 14.68
C GLY A 60 41.21 -25.04 14.20
N GLU A 61 41.60 -24.72 12.96
CA GLU A 61 42.92 -25.09 12.43
C GLU A 61 44.07 -24.46 13.23
N VAL A 62 43.95 -23.17 13.57
CA VAL A 62 44.98 -22.46 14.35
C VAL A 62 45.08 -23.00 15.77
N GLN A 63 43.98 -23.49 16.36
CA GLN A 63 44.00 -24.10 17.70
C GLN A 63 44.89 -25.35 17.79
N ASP A 64 44.98 -26.14 16.72
CA ASP A 64 45.77 -27.37 16.67
C ASP A 64 47.26 -27.14 16.33
N GLU A 65 47.67 -25.89 16.05
CA GLU A 65 49.04 -25.55 15.70
C GLU A 65 49.97 -25.43 16.92
N PRO A 66 51.28 -25.73 16.79
CA PRO A 66 52.25 -25.56 17.87
C PRO A 66 52.39 -24.09 18.29
N GLN A 67 52.73 -23.84 19.55
CA GLN A 67 52.65 -22.51 20.18
C GLN A 67 53.35 -21.37 19.43
N THR A 68 54.49 -21.65 18.77
CA THR A 68 55.24 -20.66 18.00
C THR A 68 54.51 -20.23 16.72
N GLU A 69 53.80 -21.16 16.07
CA GLU A 69 52.98 -20.87 14.89
C GLU A 69 51.63 -20.26 15.27
N PHE A 70 51.03 -20.74 16.36
CA PHE A 70 49.81 -20.18 16.94
C PHE A 70 49.94 -18.66 17.17
N LEU A 71 50.96 -18.22 17.92
CA LEU A 71 51.15 -16.80 18.25
C LEU A 71 51.36 -15.94 16.99
N ARG A 72 51.96 -16.50 15.94
CA ARG A 72 52.22 -15.79 14.67
C ARG A 72 50.96 -15.66 13.82
N LYS A 73 50.17 -16.73 13.72
CA LYS A 73 48.93 -16.82 12.92
C LYS A 73 47.74 -16.15 13.62
N TYR A 74 47.63 -16.26 14.94
CA TYR A 74 46.51 -15.78 15.74
C TYR A 74 46.29 -14.27 15.61
N CYS A 75 47.34 -13.45 15.61
CA CYS A 75 47.21 -11.99 15.45
C CYS A 75 46.55 -11.59 14.12
N LEU A 76 46.88 -12.30 13.03
CA LEU A 76 46.31 -12.07 11.71
C LEU A 76 44.83 -12.49 11.68
N VAL A 77 44.52 -13.66 12.27
CA VAL A 77 43.17 -14.20 12.37
C VAL A 77 42.29 -13.30 13.25
N ALA A 78 42.75 -12.91 14.43
CA ALA A 78 42.02 -12.00 15.32
C ALA A 78 41.71 -10.64 14.65
N SER A 79 42.67 -10.07 13.91
CA SER A 79 42.44 -8.83 13.16
C SER A 79 41.36 -8.99 12.07
N ARG A 80 41.40 -10.11 11.34
CA ARG A 80 40.39 -10.42 10.32
C ARG A 80 39.00 -10.68 10.93
N LEU A 81 38.95 -11.33 12.10
CA LEU A 81 37.70 -11.57 12.85
C LEU A 81 37.06 -10.25 13.27
N GLN A 82 37.86 -9.35 13.85
CA GLN A 82 37.42 -8.02 14.25
C GLN A 82 36.86 -7.22 13.07
N LYS A 83 37.47 -7.36 11.88
CA LYS A 83 36.95 -6.73 10.66
C LYS A 83 35.58 -7.30 10.25
N ILE A 84 35.41 -8.62 10.28
CA ILE A 84 34.14 -9.28 9.93
C ILE A 84 33.04 -8.91 10.94
N LEU A 85 33.36 -8.89 12.23
CA LEU A 85 32.41 -8.53 13.30
C LEU A 85 32.09 -7.02 13.32
N GLY A 86 33.02 -6.18 12.86
CA GLY A 86 32.84 -4.73 12.75
C GLY A 86 31.96 -4.31 11.56
N GLU A 87 31.90 -5.13 10.51
CA GLU A 87 30.92 -4.99 9.44
C GLU A 87 29.56 -5.52 9.92
N SER A 88 28.84 -4.71 10.71
CA SER A 88 27.49 -5.04 11.16
C SER A 88 26.61 -5.41 9.95
N PRO A 89 25.86 -6.51 9.99
CA PRO A 89 24.89 -6.80 8.94
C PRO A 89 23.92 -5.62 8.82
N PRO A 90 23.51 -5.25 7.59
CA PRO A 90 22.59 -4.14 7.37
C PRO A 90 21.28 -4.40 8.12
N ILE A 91 20.78 -3.37 8.83
CA ILE A 91 19.49 -3.40 9.52
C ILE A 91 18.42 -3.61 8.45
N ALA A 92 17.69 -4.73 8.51
CA ALA A 92 16.58 -5.02 7.63
C ALA A 92 15.53 -3.91 7.79
N ARG A 93 15.35 -3.08 6.75
CA ARG A 93 14.32 -2.03 6.75
C ARG A 93 13.10 -2.56 5.99
N MET A 94 12.17 -3.17 6.72
CA MET A 94 10.85 -3.53 6.20
C MET A 94 9.89 -2.32 6.29
N ASP A 95 10.19 -1.22 5.60
CA ASP A 95 9.20 -0.14 5.39
C ASP A 95 8.45 -0.38 4.07
N ILE A 96 7.64 -1.42 4.01
CA ILE A 96 6.73 -1.66 2.88
C ILE A 96 5.48 -0.83 3.13
N GLN A 97 5.46 0.40 2.64
CA GLN A 97 4.26 1.23 2.65
C GLN A 97 3.37 0.84 1.47
N LEU A 98 2.32 0.06 1.74
CA LEU A 98 1.26 -0.13 0.77
C LEU A 98 0.39 1.15 0.73
N PRO A 99 -0.02 1.63 -0.46
CA PRO A 99 -1.07 2.63 -0.55
C PRO A 99 -2.39 1.98 -0.10
N ILE A 100 -2.69 2.10 1.19
CA ILE A 100 -4.00 1.74 1.73
C ILE A 100 -4.99 2.76 1.15
N ILE A 101 -6.05 2.27 0.50
CA ILE A 101 -7.19 3.11 0.14
C ILE A 101 -7.75 3.70 1.44
N SER A 102 -7.41 4.95 1.73
CA SER A 102 -7.85 5.64 2.94
C SER A 102 -9.35 5.92 2.89
N ASP A 103 -9.97 6.14 4.05
CA ASP A 103 -11.40 6.47 4.11
C ASP A 103 -11.74 7.79 3.37
N GLU A 104 -10.75 8.67 3.20
CA GLU A 104 -10.86 9.87 2.38
C GLU A 104 -11.18 9.54 0.92
N PHE A 105 -10.62 8.46 0.36
CA PHE A 105 -10.94 8.02 -1.01
C PHE A 105 -12.39 7.56 -1.15
N LYS A 106 -12.88 6.77 -0.20
CA LYS A 106 -14.28 6.30 -0.18
C LYS A 106 -15.24 7.51 -0.16
N PHE A 107 -14.91 8.53 0.63
CA PHE A 107 -15.68 9.76 0.72
C PHE A 107 -15.67 10.57 -0.58
N GLN A 108 -14.52 10.69 -1.27
CA GLN A 108 -14.43 11.43 -2.52
C GLN A 108 -15.19 10.75 -3.68
N VAL A 109 -15.10 9.43 -3.79
CA VAL A 109 -15.89 8.66 -4.76
C VAL A 109 -17.38 8.87 -4.49
N TRP A 110 -17.83 8.69 -3.24
CA TRP A 110 -19.23 8.90 -2.87
C TRP A 110 -19.71 10.32 -3.17
N ARG A 111 -18.93 11.35 -2.81
CA ARG A 111 -19.28 12.76 -3.06
C ARG A 111 -19.40 13.06 -4.56
N LYS A 112 -18.54 12.46 -5.38
CA LYS A 112 -18.59 12.58 -6.84
C LYS A 112 -19.79 11.83 -7.42
N MET A 113 -20.12 10.65 -6.88
CA MET A 113 -21.34 9.91 -7.22
C MET A 113 -22.59 10.71 -6.92
N PHE A 114 -22.69 11.26 -5.72
CA PHE A 114 -23.83 12.04 -5.27
C PHE A 114 -24.07 13.25 -6.18
N ARG A 115 -23.02 14.02 -6.53
CA ARG A 115 -23.15 15.20 -7.39
C ARG A 115 -23.52 14.91 -8.84
N ALA A 116 -23.12 13.77 -9.38
CA ALA A 116 -23.38 13.42 -10.78
C ALA A 116 -24.73 12.70 -10.98
N ILE A 117 -25.24 12.05 -9.94
CA ILE A 117 -26.54 11.35 -9.96
C ILE A 117 -27.66 12.29 -9.50
N MET A 118 -27.40 13.17 -8.53
CA MET A 118 -28.38 14.17 -8.14
C MET A 118 -28.57 15.14 -9.30
N PRO A 119 -29.81 15.34 -9.78
CA PRO A 119 -30.08 16.41 -10.72
C PRO A 119 -29.64 17.73 -10.07
N ALA A 120 -29.15 18.67 -10.89
CA ALA A 120 -28.99 20.04 -10.41
C ALA A 120 -30.32 20.46 -9.77
N LEU A 121 -30.25 21.20 -8.66
CA LEU A 121 -31.42 21.83 -8.04
C LEU A 121 -31.97 22.88 -9.01
N GLU A 122 -32.56 22.46 -10.12
CA GLU A 122 -33.47 23.28 -10.87
C GLU A 122 -34.64 23.61 -9.94
N ASN A 123 -35.28 24.77 -10.16
CA ASN A 123 -36.44 25.22 -9.39
C ASN A 123 -37.61 24.25 -9.61
N LEU A 124 -37.57 23.09 -8.96
CA LEU A 124 -38.63 22.09 -8.97
C LEU A 124 -39.86 22.74 -8.34
N THR A 125 -40.95 22.72 -9.09
CA THR A 125 -42.25 23.20 -8.65
C THR A 125 -43.20 22.03 -8.58
N PHE A 126 -44.11 22.06 -7.61
CA PHE A 126 -45.17 21.08 -7.49
C PHE A 126 -46.22 21.33 -8.57
N ASP A 127 -46.64 20.29 -9.28
CA ASP A 127 -47.73 20.36 -10.24
C ASP A 127 -49.07 20.12 -9.51
N PRO A 128 -49.90 21.18 -9.32
CA PRO A 128 -51.15 21.07 -8.59
C PRO A 128 -52.18 20.17 -9.28
N VAL A 129 -52.03 19.91 -10.59
CA VAL A 129 -52.95 19.04 -11.34
C VAL A 129 -52.75 17.57 -10.97
N THR A 130 -51.57 17.22 -10.44
CA THR A 130 -51.23 15.86 -9.99
C THR A 130 -51.37 15.65 -8.49
N ALA A 131 -51.77 16.68 -7.74
CA ALA A 131 -51.87 16.62 -6.29
C ALA A 131 -53.04 15.74 -5.83
N GLN A 132 -52.82 14.94 -4.78
CA GLN A 132 -53.87 14.20 -4.11
C GLN A 132 -54.86 15.17 -3.45
N ALA A 133 -56.15 14.82 -3.40
CA ALA A 133 -57.24 15.72 -3.00
C ALA A 133 -57.10 16.41 -1.61
N ASN A 134 -56.26 15.87 -0.72
CA ASN A 134 -56.04 16.41 0.64
C ASN A 134 -54.72 17.21 0.77
N LEU A 135 -54.03 17.47 -0.34
CA LEU A 135 -52.79 18.23 -0.38
C LEU A 135 -53.06 19.64 -0.88
N LEU A 136 -52.70 20.64 -0.08
CA LEU A 136 -52.69 22.05 -0.48
C LEU A 136 -51.30 22.43 -0.95
N VAL A 137 -51.19 22.89 -2.19
CA VAL A 137 -49.94 23.40 -2.76
C VAL A 137 -49.92 24.91 -2.62
N SER A 138 -48.83 25.47 -2.06
CA SER A 138 -48.60 26.91 -1.94
C SER A 138 -48.54 27.60 -3.30
N GLU A 139 -48.88 28.90 -3.37
CA GLU A 139 -48.93 29.67 -4.63
C GLU A 139 -47.58 29.74 -5.35
N ASP A 140 -46.48 29.75 -4.59
CA ASP A 140 -45.12 29.69 -5.12
C ASP A 140 -44.75 28.31 -5.68
N ARG A 141 -45.65 27.33 -5.55
CA ARG A 141 -45.52 25.93 -5.95
C ARG A 141 -44.28 25.26 -5.37
N LYS A 142 -43.80 25.72 -4.21
CA LYS A 142 -42.60 25.22 -3.53
C LYS A 142 -42.88 24.63 -2.16
N ARG A 143 -44.13 24.65 -1.70
CA ARG A 143 -44.56 24.02 -0.44
C ARG A 143 -45.86 23.25 -0.64
N VAL A 144 -45.99 22.16 0.09
CA VAL A 144 -47.20 21.33 0.15
C VAL A 144 -47.53 21.08 1.60
N GLU A 145 -48.79 21.27 1.97
CA GLU A 145 -49.32 21.02 3.30
C GLU A 145 -50.47 20.01 3.20
N CYS A 146 -50.55 19.10 4.18
CA CYS A 146 -51.68 18.19 4.30
C CYS A 146 -52.74 18.87 5.17
N VAL A 147 -54.01 18.82 4.73
CA VAL A 147 -55.16 19.22 5.55
C VAL A 147 -55.59 18.09 6.46
#